data_AF-A0A938RJJ5-F1
#
_entry.id   AF-A0A938RJJ5-F1
#
_cell.length_a   1.000
_cell.length_b   1.000
_cell.length_c   1.000
_cell.angle_alpha   90.00
_cell.angle_beta   90.00
_cell.angle_gamma   90.00
#
_symmetry.space_group_name_H-M   'P 1'
#
loop_
_entity.id
_entity.type
_entity.pdbx_description
1 polymer ?
#
loop_
_entity_poly.entity_id
_entity_poly.type
_entity_poly.pdbx_seq_one_letter_code
_entity_poly.pdbx_strand_id
1 'polypeptide(L)' 'MHSNMVLGGFLVMLICQDIVAIRAFKKSVRDGILCAMIPGYLLLYASREENRQVKPLIGWLAGLGLLLMGLVR' A
#
# COMPACT_ATOMS: atom_id res chain seq x y z
N MET A 1 8.17 -7.56 -20.46
CA MET A 1 7.05 -7.58 -19.50
C MET A 1 7.01 -8.91 -18.76
N HIS A 2 7.59 -8.96 -17.57
CA HIS A 2 7.54 -10.15 -16.71
C HIS A 2 6.24 -10.16 -15.89
N SER A 3 5.18 -10.77 -16.44
CA SER A 3 3.84 -10.78 -15.84
C SER A 3 3.81 -11.28 -14.38
N ASN A 4 4.66 -12.24 -14.01
CA ASN A 4 4.73 -12.76 -12.65
C ASN A 4 5.26 -11.72 -11.63
N MET A 5 6.19 -10.85 -12.05
CA MET A 5 6.72 -9.78 -11.20
C MET A 5 5.69 -8.67 -11.03
N VAL A 6 4.98 -8.31 -12.10
CA VAL A 6 3.89 -7.33 -12.05
C VAL A 6 2.77 -7.81 -11.12
N LEU A 7 2.35 -9.07 -11.26
CA LEU A 7 1.32 -9.67 -10.42
C LEU A 7 1.76 -9.74 -8.95
N GLY A 8 3.00 -10.16 -8.69
CA GLY A 8 3.56 -10.22 -7.34
C GLY A 8 3.65 -8.85 -6.67
N GLY A 9 4.14 -7.83 -7.38
CA GLY A 9 4.18 -6.46 -6.89
C GLY A 9 2.79 -5.91 -6.55
N PHE A 10 1.81 -6.18 -7.42
CA PHE A 10 0.42 -5.76 -7.22
C PHE A 10 -0.23 -6.44 -6.00
N LEU A 11 -0.01 -7.74 -5.81
CA LEU A 11 -0.49 -8.48 -4.63
C LEU A 11 0.10 -7.94 -3.33
N VAL A 12 1.41 -7.66 -3.30
CA VAL A 12 2.07 -7.09 -2.12
C VAL A 12 1.51 -5.71 -1.78
N MET A 13 1.26 -4.88 -2.80
CA MET A 13 0.63 -3.56 -2.62
C MET A 13 -0.78 -3.68 -2.05
N LEU A 14 -1.62 -4.56 -2.60
CA LEU A 14 -3.00 -4.77 -2.11
C LEU A 14 -3.03 -5.23 -0.65
N ILE A 15 -2.23 -6.24 -0.29
CA ILE A 15 -2.20 -6.77 1.08
C ILE A 15 -1.76 -5.67 2.08
N CYS A 16 -0.72 -4.90 1.73
CA CYS A 16 -0.25 -3.81 2.58
C CYS A 16 -1.30 -2.70 2.73
N GLN A 17 -1.99 -2.38 1.64
CA GLN A 17 -3.04 -1.37 1.61
C GLN A 17 -4.25 -1.80 2.44
N ASP A 18 -4.68 -3.06 2.36
CA ASP A 18 -5.77 -3.61 3.17
C ASP A 18 -5.44 -3.59 4.67
N ILE A 19 -4.22 -3.96 5.05
CA ILE A 19 -3.76 -3.90 6.45
C ILE A 19 -3.87 -2.46 6.98
N VAL A 20 -3.46 -1.48 6.18
CA VAL A 20 -3.54 -0.06 6.57
C VAL A 20 -4.98 0.43 6.59
N ALA A 21 -5.80 0.08 5.62
CA ALA A 21 -7.21 0.45 5.57
C ALA A 21 -7.94 -0.06 6.82
N ILE A 22 -7.77 -1.33 7.19
CA ILE A 22 -8.37 -1.91 8.41
C ILE A 22 -7.91 -1.17 9.66
N ARG A 23 -6.63 -0.79 9.75
CA ARG A 23 -6.11 0.00 10.88
C ARG A 23 -6.70 1.42 10.90
N ALA A 24 -6.85 2.04 9.74
CA ALA A 24 -7.44 3.36 9.59
C ALA A 24 -8.94 3.35 9.96
N PHE A 25 -9.69 2.31 9.56
CA PHE A 25 -11.09 2.12 9.95
C PHE A 25 -11.30 2.11 11.47
N LYS A 26 -10.35 1.58 12.25
CA LYS A 26 -10.41 1.58 13.71
C LYS A 26 -10.30 2.96 14.33
N LYS A 27 -9.75 3.95 13.62
CA LYS A 27 -9.65 5.35 14.07
C LYS A 27 -10.71 6.24 13.44
N SER A 28 -10.92 6.11 12.14
CA SER A 28 -11.74 6.99 11.33
C SER A 28 -12.23 6.22 10.11
N VAL A 29 -13.55 6.07 10.00
CA VAL A 29 -14.18 5.39 8.86
C VAL A 29 -13.82 6.06 7.55
N ARG A 30 -13.73 7.40 7.53
CA ARG A 30 -13.35 8.18 6.35
C ARG A 30 -11.95 7.83 5.88
N ASP A 31 -10.97 7.78 6.78
CA ASP A 31 -9.59 7.48 6.43
C ASP A 31 -9.42 6.01 6.02
N GLY A 32 -10.21 5.09 6.60
CA GLY A 32 -10.30 3.70 6.16
C GLY A 32 -10.76 3.56 4.72
N ILE A 33 -11.85 4.23 4.34
CA ILE A 33 -12.37 4.22 2.96
C ILE A 33 -11.35 4.83 2.00
N LEU A 34 -10.72 5.96 2.36
CA LEU A 34 -9.73 6.61 1.51
C LEU A 34 -8.49 5.75 1.30
N CYS A 35 -8.00 5.08 2.34
CA CYS A 35 -6.90 4.11 2.23
C CYS A 35 -7.26 2.88 1.37
N ALA A 36 -8.51 2.42 1.39
CA ALA A 36 -8.96 1.29 0.57
C ALA A 36 -9.16 1.66 -0.90
N MET A 37 -9.78 2.83 -1.17
CA MET A 37 -10.14 3.23 -2.53
C MET A 37 -9.00 3.87 -3.32
N ILE A 38 -8.09 4.58 -2.65
CA ILE A 38 -7.04 5.37 -3.30
C ILE A 38 -5.68 4.71 -3.02
N PRO A 39 -5.07 4.02 -4.01
CA PRO A 39 -3.80 3.29 -3.88
C PRO A 39 -2.58 4.22 -3.76
N GLY A 40 -2.61 5.10 -2.76
CA GLY A 40 -1.60 6.13 -2.51
C GLY A 40 -1.97 7.03 -1.34
N TYR A 41 -3.25 7.06 -0.94
CA TYR A 41 -3.68 7.78 0.26
C TYR A 41 -3.03 7.23 1.54
N LEU A 42 -2.69 5.94 1.55
CA LEU A 42 -1.81 5.30 2.54
C LEU A 42 -0.55 6.13 2.84
N LEU A 43 0.12 6.71 1.83
CA LEU A 43 1.36 7.46 2.02
C LEU A 43 1.09 8.75 2.81
N LEU A 44 0.00 9.45 2.47
CA LEU A 44 -0.45 10.64 3.18
C LEU A 44 -0.93 10.31 4.59
N TYR A 45 -1.66 9.21 4.76
CA TYR A 45 -2.16 8.74 6.04
C TYR A 45 -1.02 8.33 6.97
N ALA A 46 -0.04 7.57 6.47
CA ALA A 46 1.14 7.17 7.22
C ALA A 46 2.03 8.37 7.57
N SER A 47 2.13 9.38 6.70
CA SER A 47 2.85 10.63 7.02
C SER A 47 2.21 11.41 8.17
N ARG A 48 0.91 11.24 8.42
CA ARG A 48 0.18 11.86 9.55
C ARG A 48 0.28 11.04 10.83
N GLU A 49 0.55 9.73 10.74
CA GLU A 49 0.73 8.86 11.90
C GLU A 49 2.22 8.57 12.14
N GLU A 50 2.82 9.29 13.10
CA GLU A 50 4.26 9.38 13.34
C GLU A 50 5.03 8.05 13.59
N ASN A 51 4.38 6.89 13.76
CA ASN A 51 5.13 5.64 14.02
C ASN A 51 4.41 4.29 13.76
N ARG A 52 3.08 4.22 13.68
CA ARG A 52 2.37 2.91 13.68
C ARG A 52 2.32 2.19 12.32
N GLN A 53 2.74 2.84 11.24
CA GLN A 53 2.46 2.38 9.87
C GLN A 53 3.71 2.06 9.03
N VAL A 54 4.90 2.20 9.60
CA VAL A 54 6.19 2.07 8.87
C VAL A 54 6.32 0.72 8.16
N LYS A 55 5.92 -0.39 8.81
CA LYS A 55 6.04 -1.75 8.25
C LYS A 55 5.19 -1.98 6.99
N PRO A 56 3.85 -1.78 7.00
CA PRO A 56 3.04 -1.94 5.80
C PRO A 56 3.38 -0.90 4.72
N LEU A 57 3.85 0.30 5.10
CA LEU A 57 4.32 1.31 4.14
C LEU A 57 5.54 0.82 3.35
N ILE A 58 6.55 0.26 4.04
CA ILE A 58 7.74 -0.31 3.40
C ILE A 58 7.35 -1.46 2.46
N GLY A 59 6.45 -2.34 2.90
CA GLY A 59 5.92 -3.42 2.06
C GLY A 59 5.24 -2.90 0.80
N TRP A 60 4.42 -1.85 0.94
CA TRP A 60 3.75 -1.22 -0.19
C TRP A 60 4.73 -0.59 -1.19
N LEU A 61 5.75 0.11 -0.70
CA LEU A 61 6.83 0.68 -1.53
C LEU A 61 7.68 -0.40 -2.21
N ALA A 62 7.95 -1.51 -1.53
CA ALA A 62 8.63 -2.65 -2.11
C ALA A 62 7.81 -3.30 -3.25
N GLY A 63 6.50 -3.45 -3.04
CA GLY A 63 5.58 -3.93 -4.08
C GLY A 63 5.55 -3.01 -5.29
N LEU A 64 5.51 -1.68 -5.07
CA LEU A 64 5.60 -0.68 -6.13
C LEU A 64 6.91 -0.79 -6.92
N GLY A 65 8.06 -0.94 -6.24
CA GLY A 65 9.35 -1.14 -6.89
C GLY A 65 9.40 -2.39 -7.76
N LEU A 66 8.82 -3.49 -7.28
CA LEU A 66 8.75 -4.76 -8.01
C LEU A 66 7.84 -4.67 -9.24
N LEU A 67 6.74 -3.93 -9.12
CA LEU A 67 5.80 -3.66 -10.21
C LEU A 67 6.45 -2.81 -11.31
N LEU A 68 7.16 -1.75 -10.92
CA LEU A 68 7.92 -0.90 -11.85
C LEU A 68 9.04 -1.67 -12.55
N MET A 69 9.80 -2.51 -11.82
CA MET A 69 10.81 -3.38 -12.44
C MET A 69 10.20 -4.38 -13.43
N GLY A 70 9.03 -4.95 -13.13
CA GLY A 70 8.34 -5.89 -14.02
C GLY A 70 7.70 -5.25 -15.26
N LEU A 71 7.45 -3.93 -15.23
CA LEU A 71 6.97 -3.14 -16.36
C LEU A 71 8.10 -2.69 -17.30
N VAL A 72 9.25 -2.31 -16.74
CA VAL A 72 10.39 -1.76 -17.50
C VAL A 72 11.23 -2.86 -18.18
N ARG A 73 11.16 -4.11 -17.71
CA ARG A 73 11.74 -5.30 -18.37
C ARG A 73 10.67 -6.16 -19.04
#